data_AF-A0A0B6X5U8-F1
#
_entry.id   AF-A0A0B6X5U8-F1
#
_cell.length_a   1.000
_cell.length_b   1.000
_cell.length_c   1.000
_cell.angle_alpha   90.00
_cell.angle_beta   90.00
_cell.angle_gamma   90.00
#
_symmetry.space_group_name_H-M   'P 1'
#
loop_
_entity.id
_entity.type
_entity.pdbx_description
1 polymer ?
#
loop_
_entity_poly.entity_id
_entity_poly.type
_entity_poly.pdbx_seq_one_letter_code
_entity_poly.pdbx_strand_id
1 'polypeptide(L)'
;MKDELFLRGHRIPMTKETVRALALERLELNKARYLIDVGAGTGSVSIEAALRYPTLDVLAIERKEEALALIYENVRHFGCHTVRIQAGVAPLPLEEAADAIFIGGTGGHLTELIDWALTHLNQGGRLVMTFILLENFMQALVHLQSCQVVSLDGREIQIGELTPLGQGHYFKPNNPTYLISCQKFVEHLSDPKESAYD
;
A
#
# COMPACT_ATOMS: atom_id res chain seq x y z
N MET A 1 5.54 12.21 -6.61
CA MET A 1 6.87 12.07 -7.23
C MET A 1 6.67 11.53 -8.63
N LYS A 2 7.32 12.09 -9.64
CA LYS A 2 7.07 11.70 -11.03
C LYS A 2 7.53 10.27 -11.33
N ASP A 3 6.78 9.57 -12.17
CA ASP A 3 7.07 8.20 -12.57
C ASP A 3 8.41 8.03 -13.32
N GLU A 4 8.82 9.05 -14.09
CA GLU A 4 10.05 9.07 -14.88
C GLU A 4 11.33 9.08 -14.05
N LEU A 5 11.24 9.37 -12.76
CA LEU A 5 12.39 9.38 -11.86
C LEU A 5 12.82 7.98 -11.45
N PHE A 6 11.90 7.00 -11.47
CA PHE A 6 12.19 5.63 -11.05
C PHE A 6 12.87 4.86 -12.18
N LEU A 7 13.90 4.07 -11.84
CA LEU A 7 14.43 3.05 -12.71
C LEU A 7 13.34 2.03 -13.02
N ARG A 8 13.24 1.61 -14.28
CA ARG A 8 12.17 0.74 -14.80
C ARG A 8 12.77 -0.57 -15.27
N GLY A 9 12.22 -1.69 -14.81
CA GLY A 9 12.53 -3.01 -15.34
C GLY A 9 11.40 -3.58 -16.21
N HIS A 10 11.75 -4.53 -17.08
CA HIS A 10 10.78 -5.12 -18.01
C HIS A 10 9.70 -5.91 -17.26
N ARG A 11 8.42 -5.55 -17.48
CA ARG A 11 7.23 -6.19 -16.84
C ARG A 11 7.22 -6.17 -15.31
N ILE A 12 8.02 -5.31 -14.68
CA ILE A 12 7.94 -5.08 -13.23
C ILE A 12 6.88 -4.00 -12.96
N PRO A 13 5.85 -4.29 -12.16
CA PRO A 13 4.77 -3.33 -11.90
C PRO A 13 5.27 -2.14 -11.09
N MET A 14 4.54 -1.03 -11.22
CA MET A 14 4.73 0.18 -10.43
C MET A 14 3.38 0.86 -10.25
N THR A 15 3.09 1.26 -9.02
CA THR A 15 1.95 2.13 -8.71
C THR A 15 2.21 3.49 -9.34
N LYS A 16 1.39 3.90 -10.32
CA LYS A 16 1.54 5.15 -11.06
C LYS A 16 1.41 6.38 -10.17
N GLU A 17 2.05 7.49 -10.54
CA GLU A 17 2.15 8.73 -9.75
C GLU A 17 0.85 9.13 -9.03
N THR A 18 -0.26 9.28 -9.75
CA THR A 18 -1.52 9.74 -9.15
C THR A 18 -2.14 8.71 -8.21
N VAL A 19 -2.07 7.42 -8.57
CA VAL A 19 -2.55 6.32 -7.70
C VAL A 19 -1.68 6.28 -6.43
N ARG A 20 -0.36 6.40 -6.59
CA ARG A 20 0.62 6.43 -5.51
C ARG A 20 0.41 7.62 -4.58
N ALA A 21 0.13 8.80 -5.13
CA ALA A 21 -0.18 9.99 -4.34
C ALA A 21 -1.44 9.79 -3.47
N LEU A 22 -2.52 9.23 -4.03
CA LEU A 22 -3.72 8.93 -3.24
C LEU A 22 -3.47 7.81 -2.22
N ALA A 23 -2.74 6.75 -2.59
CA ALA A 23 -2.39 5.68 -1.66
C ALA A 23 -1.62 6.19 -0.44
N LEU A 24 -0.60 7.04 -0.65
CA LEU A 24 0.19 7.66 0.42
C LEU A 24 -0.66 8.55 1.32
N GLU A 25 -1.64 9.26 0.77
CA GLU A 25 -2.59 10.05 1.58
C GLU A 25 -3.45 9.14 2.47
N ARG A 26 -3.95 8.02 1.95
CA ARG A 26 -4.80 7.09 2.71
C ARG A 26 -4.08 6.26 3.76
N LEU A 27 -2.74 6.18 3.66
CA LEU A 27 -1.88 5.55 4.66
C LEU A 27 -1.67 6.43 5.91
N GLU A 28 -1.97 7.74 5.85
CA GLU A 28 -1.95 8.68 7.00
C GLU A 28 -0.62 8.64 7.81
N LEU A 29 0.52 8.70 7.11
CA LEU A 29 1.85 8.37 7.66
C LEU A 29 2.49 9.46 8.55
N ASN A 30 1.85 10.60 8.77
CA ASN A 30 2.45 11.74 9.49
C ASN A 30 2.97 11.40 10.90
N LYS A 31 2.37 10.42 11.57
CA LYS A 31 2.79 9.93 12.90
C LYS A 31 3.19 8.46 12.89
N ALA A 32 3.22 7.83 11.72
CA ALA A 32 3.65 6.46 11.57
C ALA A 32 5.16 6.35 11.76
N ARG A 33 5.61 5.30 12.42
CA ARG A 33 7.00 4.91 12.54
C ARG A 33 7.33 3.74 11.63
N TYR A 34 6.35 2.88 11.36
CA TYR A 34 6.57 1.68 10.56
C TYR A 34 5.50 1.46 9.50
N LEU A 35 5.95 1.37 8.23
CA LEU A 35 5.15 1.03 7.06
C LEU A 35 5.63 -0.31 6.47
N ILE A 36 4.68 -1.16 6.08
CA ILE A 36 4.96 -2.36 5.28
C ILE A 36 4.35 -2.20 3.89
N ASP A 37 5.14 -2.43 2.84
CA ASP A 37 4.75 -2.40 1.43
C ASP A 37 4.83 -3.81 0.85
N VAL A 38 3.67 -4.45 0.65
CA VAL A 38 3.56 -5.83 0.15
C VAL A 38 3.39 -5.85 -1.36
N GLY A 39 4.27 -6.58 -2.04
CA GLY A 39 4.33 -6.62 -3.49
C GLY A 39 4.91 -5.32 -4.05
N ALA A 40 6.05 -4.90 -3.49
CA ALA A 40 6.61 -3.58 -3.70
C ALA A 40 7.00 -3.30 -5.18
N GLY A 41 7.28 -4.34 -5.97
CA GLY A 41 7.59 -4.21 -7.40
C GLY A 41 8.78 -3.27 -7.64
N THR A 42 8.54 -2.13 -8.28
CA THR A 42 9.56 -1.09 -8.51
C THR A 42 10.01 -0.39 -7.21
N GLY A 43 9.26 -0.54 -6.10
CA GLY A 43 9.52 0.10 -4.82
C GLY A 43 8.98 1.52 -4.72
N SER A 44 8.15 1.96 -5.66
CA SER A 44 7.81 3.36 -5.77
C SER A 44 7.03 3.90 -4.56
N VAL A 45 6.14 3.09 -3.98
CA VAL A 45 5.38 3.48 -2.79
C VAL A 45 6.32 3.56 -1.58
N SER A 46 7.10 2.49 -1.34
CA SER A 46 8.13 2.46 -0.30
C SER A 46 9.07 3.67 -0.32
N ILE A 47 9.63 3.98 -1.49
CA ILE A 47 10.62 5.05 -1.67
C ILE A 47 9.97 6.42 -1.49
N GLU A 48 8.82 6.66 -2.11
CA GLU A 48 8.15 7.96 -1.95
C GLU A 48 7.66 8.17 -0.52
N ALA A 49 7.24 7.12 0.19
CA ALA A 49 6.94 7.19 1.62
C ALA A 49 8.18 7.58 2.44
N ALA A 50 9.31 6.88 2.28
CA ALA A 50 10.55 7.17 2.99
C ALA A 50 11.08 8.59 2.74
N LEU A 51 10.97 9.09 1.50
CA LEU A 51 11.37 10.46 1.16
C LEU A 51 10.44 11.51 1.77
N ARG A 52 9.12 11.26 1.83
CA ARG A 52 8.15 12.19 2.41
C ARG A 52 8.18 12.19 3.94
N TYR A 53 8.54 11.07 4.56
CA TYR A 53 8.53 10.87 6.01
C TYR A 53 9.90 10.32 6.46
N PRO A 54 10.92 11.17 6.68
CA PRO A 54 12.30 10.73 6.90
C PRO A 54 12.55 9.86 8.14
N THR A 55 11.61 9.85 9.09
CA THR A 55 11.67 9.02 10.32
C THR A 55 10.88 7.71 10.18
N LEU A 56 10.28 7.46 9.02
CA LEU A 56 9.50 6.26 8.75
C LEU A 56 10.43 5.12 8.33
N ASP A 57 10.40 4.04 9.10
CA ASP A 57 10.96 2.77 8.68
C ASP A 57 9.99 2.07 7.72
N VAL A 58 10.53 1.57 6.61
CA VAL A 58 9.73 0.91 5.58
C VAL A 58 10.24 -0.50 5.36
N LEU A 59 9.37 -1.50 5.45
CA LEU A 59 9.65 -2.87 5.02
C LEU A 59 8.97 -3.14 3.68
N ALA A 60 9.76 -3.24 2.62
CA ALA A 60 9.30 -3.62 1.28
C ALA A 60 9.42 -5.14 1.09
N ILE A 61 8.29 -5.82 0.90
CA ILE A 61 8.22 -7.28 0.68
C ILE A 61 8.01 -7.54 -0.82
N GLU A 62 8.90 -8.32 -1.42
CA GLU A 62 8.79 -8.73 -2.82
C GLU A 62 9.37 -10.14 -3.03
N ARG A 63 8.84 -10.88 -4.02
CA ARG A 63 9.21 -12.26 -4.29
C ARG A 63 9.98 -12.46 -5.59
N LYS A 64 9.74 -11.59 -6.59
CA LYS A 64 10.35 -11.76 -7.92
C LYS A 64 11.78 -11.25 -7.89
N GLU A 65 12.73 -12.08 -8.31
CA GLU A 65 14.15 -11.77 -8.30
C GLU A 65 14.48 -10.50 -9.07
N GLU A 66 13.87 -10.30 -10.25
CA GLU A 66 14.09 -9.10 -11.06
C GLU A 66 13.50 -7.85 -10.41
N ALA A 67 12.38 -7.98 -9.69
CA ALA A 67 11.78 -6.89 -8.95
C ALA A 67 12.60 -6.54 -7.71
N LEU A 68 13.11 -7.56 -7.00
CA LEU A 68 14.05 -7.40 -5.88
C LEU A 68 15.30 -6.63 -6.32
N ALA A 69 15.94 -7.04 -7.42
CA ALA A 69 17.08 -6.32 -7.97
C ALA A 69 16.73 -4.85 -8.29
N LEU A 70 15.58 -4.62 -8.92
CA LEU A 70 15.14 -3.28 -9.29
C LEU A 70 14.84 -2.38 -8.07
N ILE A 71 14.19 -2.90 -7.03
CA ILE A 71 13.93 -2.11 -5.82
C ILE A 71 15.23 -1.80 -5.08
N TYR A 72 16.20 -2.73 -5.03
CA TYR A 72 17.54 -2.43 -4.50
C TYR A 72 18.22 -1.28 -5.25
N GLU A 73 18.17 -1.31 -6.59
CA GLU A 73 18.75 -0.24 -7.43
C GLU A 73 18.06 1.09 -7.20
N ASN A 74 16.72 1.12 -7.14
CA ASN A 74 15.96 2.34 -6.88
C ASN A 74 16.22 2.89 -5.46
N VAL A 75 16.23 2.03 -4.43
CA VAL A 75 16.54 2.45 -3.05
C VAL A 75 17.92 3.11 -2.99
N ARG A 76 18.93 2.53 -3.65
CA ARG A 76 20.26 3.13 -3.78
C ARG A 76 20.23 4.42 -4.60
N HIS A 77 19.49 4.46 -5.71
CA HIS A 77 19.38 5.63 -6.59
C HIS A 77 18.84 6.86 -5.85
N PHE A 78 17.88 6.66 -4.94
CA PHE A 78 17.28 7.73 -4.15
C PHE A 78 17.89 7.93 -2.74
N GLY A 79 18.87 7.11 -2.35
CA GLY A 79 19.50 7.22 -1.01
C GLY A 79 18.55 6.92 0.15
N CYS A 80 17.54 6.07 -0.04
CA CYS A 80 16.48 5.80 0.94
C CYS A 80 16.88 4.70 1.94
N HIS A 81 17.76 5.01 2.88
CA HIS A 81 18.32 4.03 3.81
C HIS A 81 17.31 3.43 4.80
N THR A 82 16.16 4.06 5.02
CA THR A 82 15.09 3.55 5.90
C THR A 82 14.23 2.48 5.25
N VAL A 83 14.42 2.21 3.93
CA VAL A 83 13.73 1.15 3.22
C VAL A 83 14.53 -0.15 3.32
N ARG A 84 14.02 -1.10 4.12
CA ARG A 84 14.51 -2.48 4.19
C ARG A 84 13.75 -3.35 3.19
N ILE A 85 14.47 -4.16 2.43
CA ILE A 85 13.87 -5.07 1.44
C ILE A 85 13.91 -6.50 1.97
N GLN A 86 12.76 -7.14 2.04
CA GLN A 86 12.61 -8.54 2.44
C GLN A 86 12.16 -9.37 1.23
N ALA A 87 13.01 -10.31 0.83
CA ALA A 87 12.62 -11.32 -0.15
C ALA A 87 11.61 -12.28 0.50
N GLY A 88 10.44 -12.43 -0.10
CA GLY A 88 9.39 -13.31 0.44
C GLY A 88 8.00 -13.07 -0.14
N VAL A 89 7.05 -13.87 0.32
CA VAL A 89 5.63 -13.78 -0.03
C VAL A 89 4.86 -13.63 1.28
N ALA A 90 4.10 -12.56 1.43
CA ALA A 90 3.14 -12.46 2.52
C ALA A 90 1.94 -13.38 2.21
N PRO A 91 1.31 -14.03 3.21
CA PRO A 91 1.57 -13.96 4.66
C PRO A 91 2.94 -14.51 5.09
N LEU A 92 3.65 -13.81 5.99
CA LEU A 92 4.92 -14.24 6.59
C LEU A 92 5.07 -13.68 8.02
N PRO A 93 5.87 -14.28 8.92
CA PRO A 93 6.03 -13.76 10.28
C PRO A 93 6.71 -12.38 10.27
N LEU A 94 6.21 -11.46 11.08
CA LEU A 94 6.81 -10.14 11.30
C LEU A 94 7.25 -10.00 12.76
N GLU A 95 8.34 -9.26 12.98
CA GLU A 95 8.90 -9.03 14.32
C GLU A 95 8.08 -8.01 15.13
N GLU A 96 7.46 -7.05 14.45
CA GLU A 96 6.72 -5.95 15.06
C GLU A 96 5.47 -5.60 14.24
N ALA A 97 4.49 -4.99 14.92
CA ALA A 97 3.28 -4.51 14.28
C ALA A 97 3.50 -3.14 13.61
N ALA A 98 2.89 -2.95 12.44
CA ALA A 98 3.00 -1.75 11.64
C ALA A 98 1.90 -0.72 11.94
N ASP A 99 2.22 0.54 11.71
CA ASP A 99 1.24 1.63 11.77
C ASP A 99 0.41 1.70 10.47
N ALA A 100 1.03 1.29 9.36
CA ALA A 100 0.36 1.21 8.08
C ALA A 100 0.88 0.04 7.25
N ILE A 101 -0.01 -0.57 6.47
CA ILE A 101 0.31 -1.61 5.49
C ILE A 101 -0.29 -1.22 4.15
N PHE A 102 0.54 -1.22 3.12
CA PHE A 102 0.15 -1.09 1.73
C PHE A 102 0.25 -2.44 1.02
N ILE A 103 -0.75 -2.80 0.21
CA ILE A 103 -0.74 -4.01 -0.61
C ILE A 103 -0.94 -3.64 -2.07
N GLY A 104 0.14 -3.75 -2.86
CA GLY A 104 0.12 -3.54 -4.31
C GLY A 104 -0.10 -4.82 -5.12
N GLY A 105 0.20 -5.99 -4.54
CA GLY A 105 0.08 -7.29 -5.20
C GLY A 105 -0.42 -8.38 -4.24
N THR A 106 -1.44 -9.13 -4.67
CA THR A 106 -2.15 -10.08 -3.79
C THR A 106 -1.64 -11.51 -3.88
N GLY A 107 -0.87 -11.85 -4.91
CA GLY A 107 -0.26 -13.17 -5.08
C GLY A 107 -1.21 -14.37 -5.23
N GLY A 108 -2.53 -14.16 -5.20
CA GLY A 108 -3.57 -15.19 -5.31
C GLY A 108 -4.36 -15.48 -4.02
N HIS A 109 -3.90 -15.00 -2.85
CA HIS A 109 -4.46 -15.34 -1.53
C HIS A 109 -4.94 -14.09 -0.79
N LEU A 110 -5.89 -13.37 -1.39
CA LEU A 110 -6.27 -12.01 -0.95
C LEU A 110 -6.86 -11.95 0.46
N THR A 111 -7.80 -12.83 0.82
CA THR A 111 -8.46 -12.80 2.14
C THR A 111 -7.48 -13.15 3.25
N GLU A 112 -6.65 -14.19 3.06
CA GLU A 112 -5.57 -14.56 3.99
C GLU A 112 -4.57 -13.41 4.17
N LEU A 113 -4.27 -12.68 3.09
CA LEU A 113 -3.37 -11.53 3.15
C LEU A 113 -3.99 -10.33 3.89
N ILE A 114 -5.30 -10.11 3.76
CA ILE A 114 -6.03 -9.10 4.54
C ILE A 114 -6.02 -9.48 6.02
N ASP A 115 -6.31 -10.73 6.37
CA ASP A 115 -6.30 -11.22 7.76
C ASP A 115 -4.90 -11.10 8.39
N TRP A 116 -3.88 -11.45 7.61
CA TRP A 116 -2.49 -11.25 7.98
C TRP A 116 -2.18 -9.77 8.24
N ALA A 117 -2.57 -8.87 7.33
CA ALA A 117 -2.32 -7.45 7.47
C ALA A 117 -3.03 -6.87 8.71
N LEU A 118 -4.30 -7.24 8.93
CA LEU A 118 -5.06 -6.78 10.09
C LEU A 118 -4.47 -7.31 11.40
N THR A 119 -3.93 -8.53 11.43
CA THR A 119 -3.25 -9.07 12.61
C THR A 119 -1.97 -8.30 12.94
N HIS A 120 -1.21 -7.88 11.92
CA HIS A 120 0.06 -7.18 12.07
C HIS A 120 -0.06 -5.65 12.08
N LEU A 121 -1.26 -5.08 12.02
CA LEU A 121 -1.48 -3.66 12.24
C LEU A 121 -1.61 -3.34 13.73
N ASN A 122 -1.03 -2.23 14.15
CA ASN A 122 -1.35 -1.58 15.42
C ASN A 122 -2.83 -1.23 15.49
N GLN A 123 -3.39 -1.13 16.70
CA GLN A 123 -4.74 -0.60 16.91
C GLN A 123 -4.84 0.79 16.27
N GLY A 124 -5.86 1.03 15.44
CA GLY A 124 -5.99 2.27 14.68
C GLY A 124 -5.06 2.39 13.46
N GLY A 125 -4.30 1.34 13.13
CA GLY A 125 -3.41 1.30 11.97
C GLY A 125 -4.16 1.24 10.64
N ARG A 126 -3.48 1.63 9.55
CA ARG A 126 -4.08 1.83 8.23
C ARG A 126 -3.77 0.69 7.27
N LEU A 127 -4.79 0.17 6.60
CA LEU A 127 -4.62 -0.76 5.48
C LEU A 127 -5.05 -0.06 4.19
N VAL A 128 -4.18 -0.06 3.19
CA VAL A 128 -4.47 0.45 1.85
C VAL A 128 -4.09 -0.58 0.81
N MET A 129 -4.98 -0.86 -0.14
CA MET A 129 -4.72 -1.83 -1.20
C MET A 129 -5.12 -1.26 -2.55
N THR A 130 -4.38 -1.62 -3.59
CA THR A 130 -4.71 -1.24 -4.98
C THR A 130 -4.93 -2.46 -5.86
N PHE A 131 -5.90 -2.39 -6.76
CA PHE A 131 -6.26 -3.46 -7.68
C PHE A 131 -6.46 -2.94 -9.09
N ILE A 132 -6.12 -3.79 -10.07
CA ILE A 132 -6.51 -3.58 -11.47
C ILE A 132 -7.78 -4.37 -11.81
N LEU A 133 -7.93 -5.56 -11.22
CA LEU A 133 -9.11 -6.41 -11.41
C LEU A 133 -10.21 -6.00 -10.45
N LEU A 134 -11.41 -5.76 -10.97
CA LEU A 134 -12.59 -5.44 -10.19
C LEU A 134 -12.97 -6.59 -9.25
N GLU A 135 -12.76 -7.83 -9.67
CA GLU A 135 -13.03 -9.04 -8.89
C GLU A 135 -12.22 -9.04 -7.58
N ASN A 136 -10.94 -8.66 -7.64
CA ASN A 136 -10.10 -8.55 -6.45
C ASN A 136 -10.57 -7.42 -5.54
N PHE A 137 -10.97 -6.27 -6.10
CA PHE A 137 -11.54 -5.18 -5.32
C PHE A 137 -12.82 -5.62 -4.59
N MET A 138 -13.73 -6.30 -5.29
CA MET A 138 -14.98 -6.80 -4.72
C MET A 138 -14.73 -7.86 -3.65
N GLN A 139 -13.79 -8.77 -3.88
CA GLN A 139 -13.39 -9.77 -2.89
C GLN A 139 -12.83 -9.10 -1.62
N ALA A 140 -11.95 -8.11 -1.77
CA ALA A 140 -11.42 -7.34 -0.64
C ALA A 140 -12.53 -6.60 0.11
N LEU A 141 -13.45 -5.95 -0.61
CA LEU A 141 -14.56 -5.21 -0.02
C LEU A 141 -15.45 -6.12 0.83
N VAL A 142 -15.89 -7.25 0.28
CA VAL A 142 -16.75 -8.21 0.98
C VAL A 142 -16.05 -8.77 2.21
N HIS A 143 -14.76 -9.09 2.11
CA HIS A 143 -13.99 -9.60 3.25
C HIS A 143 -13.82 -8.54 4.33
N LEU A 144 -13.44 -7.31 3.98
CA LEU A 144 -13.28 -6.22 4.96
C LEU A 144 -14.60 -5.85 5.66
N GLN A 145 -15.76 -6.04 5.03
CA GLN A 145 -17.06 -5.83 5.66
C GLN A 145 -17.36 -6.82 6.80
N SER A 146 -16.72 -7.99 6.82
CA SER A 146 -16.84 -8.94 7.93
C SER A 146 -15.72 -8.80 8.97
N CYS A 147 -14.69 -8.01 8.69
CA CYS A 147 -13.59 -7.73 9.62
C CYS A 147 -13.91 -6.58 10.59
N GLN A 148 -13.15 -6.51 11.70
CA GLN A 148 -13.20 -5.39 12.64
C GLN A 148 -12.41 -4.18 12.12
N VAL A 149 -12.98 -3.48 11.15
CA VAL A 149 -12.40 -2.26 10.57
C VAL A 149 -13.40 -1.11 10.57
N VAL A 150 -12.87 0.11 10.56
CA VAL A 150 -13.64 1.36 10.43
C VAL A 150 -13.09 2.17 9.26
N SER A 151 -13.80 3.24 8.90
CA SER A 151 -13.37 4.16 7.84
C SER A 151 -13.11 3.46 6.49
N LEU A 152 -13.90 2.41 6.20
CA LEU A 152 -13.82 1.66 4.94
C LEU A 152 -14.26 2.56 3.77
N ASP A 153 -13.35 2.80 2.83
CA ASP A 153 -13.56 3.64 1.65
C ASP A 153 -13.02 2.94 0.41
N GLY A 154 -13.76 3.02 -0.70
CA GLY A 154 -13.37 2.52 -2.01
C GLY A 154 -13.37 3.64 -3.05
N ARG A 155 -12.38 3.63 -3.96
CA ARG A 155 -12.22 4.59 -5.05
C ARG A 155 -11.89 3.88 -6.35
N GLU A 156 -12.57 4.25 -7.43
CA GLU A 156 -12.09 4.00 -8.78
C GLU A 156 -11.32 5.24 -9.27
N ILE A 157 -10.15 5.01 -9.86
CA ILE A 157 -9.26 6.04 -10.35
C ILE A 157 -9.11 5.86 -11.86
N GLN A 158 -9.65 6.81 -12.63
CA GLN A 158 -9.50 6.88 -14.08
C GLN A 158 -8.74 8.15 -14.45
N ILE A 159 -7.65 7.99 -15.20
CA ILE A 159 -6.75 9.08 -15.56
C ILE A 159 -6.46 9.00 -17.04
N GLY A 160 -6.49 10.15 -17.71
CA GLY A 160 -6.02 10.30 -19.08
C GLY A 160 -4.75 11.14 -19.15
N GLU A 161 -3.78 10.69 -19.95
CA GLU A 161 -2.55 11.44 -20.22
C GLU A 161 -2.68 12.23 -21.51
N LEU A 162 -2.40 13.53 -21.48
CA LEU A 162 -2.40 14.37 -22.67
C LEU A 162 -1.36 13.83 -23.66
N THR A 163 -1.84 13.36 -24.80
CA THR A 163 -1.03 12.68 -25.81
C THR A 163 -1.23 13.37 -27.16
N PRO A 164 -0.17 13.71 -27.89
CA PRO A 164 -0.29 14.26 -29.24
C PRO A 164 -0.88 13.25 -30.22
N LEU A 165 -1.75 13.71 -31.11
CA LEU A 165 -2.34 12.91 -32.19
C LEU A 165 -2.53 13.79 -33.44
N GLY A 166 -1.70 13.58 -34.46
CA GLY A 166 -1.69 14.42 -35.65
C GLY A 166 -1.36 15.87 -35.30
N GLN A 167 -2.26 16.80 -35.63
CA GLN A 167 -2.14 18.23 -35.33
C GLN A 167 -2.80 18.64 -33.99
N GLY A 168 -3.37 17.69 -33.25
CA GLY A 168 -4.09 17.94 -32.01
C GLY A 168 -3.59 17.07 -30.85
N HIS A 169 -4.42 16.97 -29.82
CA HIS A 169 -4.16 16.15 -28.64
C HIS A 169 -5.42 15.41 -28.24
N TYR A 170 -5.24 14.28 -27.56
CA TYR A 170 -6.31 13.58 -26.87
C TYR A 170 -5.80 13.12 -25.51
N PHE A 171 -6.71 12.79 -24.61
CA PHE A 171 -6.34 12.13 -23.36
C PHE A 171 -6.32 10.62 -23.59
N LYS A 172 -5.13 10.02 -23.59
CA LYS A 172 -4.97 8.58 -23.65
C LYS A 172 -5.33 8.00 -22.28
N PRO A 173 -6.39 7.19 -22.16
CA PRO A 173 -6.78 6.64 -20.88
C PRO A 173 -5.77 5.61 -20.40
N ASN A 174 -5.46 5.66 -19.12
CA ASN A 174 -4.83 4.56 -18.39
C ASN A 174 -5.90 3.56 -17.94
N ASN A 175 -5.49 2.31 -17.70
CA ASN A 175 -6.38 1.30 -17.13
C ASN A 175 -6.94 1.83 -15.79
N PRO A 176 -8.24 1.64 -15.50
CA PRO A 176 -8.79 1.94 -14.20
C PRO A 176 -8.00 1.23 -13.09
N THR A 177 -7.78 1.94 -11.99
CA THR A 177 -7.21 1.36 -10.78
C THR A 177 -8.18 1.56 -9.64
N TYR A 178 -8.46 0.49 -8.91
CA TYR A 178 -9.29 0.52 -7.72
C TYR A 178 -8.41 0.64 -6.49
N LEU A 179 -8.77 1.50 -5.56
CA LEU A 179 -8.14 1.63 -4.26
C LEU A 179 -9.18 1.36 -3.19
N ILE A 180 -8.82 0.55 -2.20
CA ILE A 180 -9.61 0.38 -0.98
C ILE A 180 -8.73 0.72 0.21
N SER A 181 -9.30 1.41 1.19
CA SER A 181 -8.63 1.76 2.43
C SER A 181 -9.53 1.56 3.62
N CYS A 182 -8.97 1.15 4.74
CA CYS A 182 -9.66 1.07 6.02
C CYS A 182 -8.68 1.27 7.18
N GLN A 183 -9.24 1.39 8.38
CA GLN A 183 -8.50 1.48 9.63
C GLN A 183 -8.86 0.29 10.52
N LYS A 184 -7.86 -0.35 11.13
CA LYS A 184 -8.10 -1.39 12.14
C LYS A 184 -8.85 -0.77 13.31
N PHE A 185 -9.96 -1.39 13.72
CA PHE A 185 -10.75 -0.92 14.85
C PHE A 185 -9.87 -0.76 16.10
N VAL A 186 -10.16 0.24 16.94
CA VAL A 186 -9.53 0.42 18.25
C VAL A 186 -10.52 -0.08 19.29
N GLU A 187 -10.20 -1.20 19.94
CA GLU A 187 -10.97 -1.60 21.13
C GLU A 187 -10.73 -0.56 22.23
N HIS A 188 -11.75 0.23 22.56
CA HIS A 188 -11.76 0.95 23.82
C HIS A 188 -11.88 -0.11 24.92
N LEU A 189 -10.79 -0.35 25.66
CA LEU A 189 -10.88 -1.01 26.96
C LEU A 189 -11.85 -0.17 27.79
N SER A 190 -13.04 -0.69 28.04
CA SER A 190 -13.95 -0.13 29.02
C SER A 190 -13.21 -0.08 30.36
N ASP A 191 -13.07 1.12 30.91
CA ASP A 191 -12.46 1.31 32.22
C ASP A 191 -13.33 0.51 33.23
N PRO A 192 -12.78 -0.44 34.02
CA PRO A 192 -13.58 -1.30 34.90
C PRO A 192 -14.28 -0.57 36.06
N LYS A 193 -14.36 0.76 36.05
CA LYS A 193 -14.77 1.59 37.18
C LYS A 193 -16.18 2.19 37.12
N GLU A 194 -17.00 1.86 36.11
CA GLU A 194 -18.39 2.37 36.04
C GLU A 194 -19.49 1.39 36.49
N SER A 195 -19.15 0.20 36.99
CA SER A 195 -20.15 -0.79 37.45
C SER A 195 -20.37 -0.84 38.98
N ALA A 196 -19.92 0.16 39.75
CA ALA A 196 -20.05 0.15 41.22
C ALA A 196 -21.13 1.09 41.77
N TYR A 197 -22.03 1.60 40.92
CA TYR A 197 -23.17 2.40 41.34
C TYR A 197 -24.43 2.02 40.55
N ASP A 198 -24.95 0.83 40.82
CA ASP A 198 -26.36 0.48 40.65
C ASP A 198 -26.77 -0.56 41.71
#